data_AF-A0A7S1RBC5-F1
#
_entry.id   AF-A0A7S1RBC5-F1
#
_cell.length_a   1.000
_cell.length_b   1.000
_cell.length_c   1.000
_cell.angle_alpha   90.00
_cell.angle_beta   90.00
_cell.angle_gamma   90.00
#
_symmetry.space_group_name_H-M   'P 1'
#
loop_
_entity.id
_entity.type
_entity.pdbx_description
1 polymer ?
#
loop_
_entity_poly.entity_id
_entity_poly.type
_entity_poly.pdbx_seq_one_letter_code
_entity_poly.pdbx_strand_id
1 'polypeptide(L)'
;MNVVLMLRVLRLLRLVRVVRLVKVCRPVWHLVAGLRKCLSTMMSACLLLFLVIYMFACFGAELITKQYRGDAEVGAVVATHFSSLPKIIMTLFQFVSMDGASDIYGPLVSRNPLLVVYFLL
;
A
#
# COMPACT_ATOMS: atom_id res chain seq x y z
N MET A 1 -49.51 40.02 -4.15
CA MET A 1 -48.15 39.75 -3.64
C MET A 1 -47.96 38.37 -2.97
N ASN A 2 -48.94 37.45 -3.10
CA ASN A 2 -48.92 36.17 -2.35
C ASN A 2 -48.46 34.97 -3.20
N VAL A 3 -48.59 35.06 -4.53
CA VAL A 3 -48.23 33.98 -5.47
C VAL A 3 -46.71 33.79 -5.57
N VAL A 4 -45.93 34.87 -5.39
CA VAL A 4 -44.46 34.83 -5.39
C VAL A 4 -43.91 34.10 -4.14
N LEU A 5 -44.60 34.22 -3.00
CA LEU A 5 -44.28 33.50 -1.77
C LEU A 5 -44.59 32.00 -1.91
N MET A 6 -45.75 31.66 -2.49
CA MET A 6 -46.12 30.27 -2.80
C MET A 6 -45.08 29.57 -3.69
N LEU A 7 -44.58 30.23 -4.75
CA LEU A 7 -43.53 29.70 -5.62
C LEU A 7 -42.19 29.50 -4.88
N ARG A 8 -41.83 30.40 -3.96
CA ARG A 8 -40.62 30.25 -3.12
C ARG A 8 -40.73 29.05 -2.17
N VAL A 9 -41.88 28.86 -1.54
CA VAL A 9 -42.14 27.72 -0.65
C VAL A 9 -42.11 26.39 -1.42
N LEU A 10 -42.64 26.36 -2.65
CA LEU A 10 -42.59 25.18 -3.51
C LEU A 10 -41.16 24.80 -3.93
N ARG A 11 -40.27 25.80 -4.11
CA ARG A 11 -38.83 25.61 -4.33
C ARG A 11 -38.13 25.04 -3.08
N LEU A 12 -38.50 25.51 -1.90
CA LEU A 12 -37.99 24.98 -0.62
C LEU A 12 -38.45 23.54 -0.38
N LEU A 13 -39.64 23.17 -0.85
CA LEU A 13 -40.16 21.80 -0.76
C LEU A 13 -39.32 20.78 -1.57
N ARG A 14 -38.68 21.24 -2.67
CA ARG A 14 -37.67 20.43 -3.38
C ARG A 14 -36.41 20.18 -2.54
N LEU A 15 -35.93 21.19 -1.78
CA LEU A 15 -34.81 20.99 -0.84
C LEU A 15 -35.15 19.97 0.25
N VAL A 16 -36.39 19.92 0.73
CA VAL A 16 -36.83 18.93 1.74
C VAL A 16 -36.72 17.49 1.21
N ARG A 17 -36.91 17.25 -0.09
CA ARG A 17 -36.63 15.92 -0.69
C ARG A 17 -35.14 15.60 -0.69
N VAL A 18 -34.27 16.56 -1.01
CA VAL A 18 -32.80 16.38 -0.99
C VAL A 18 -32.32 16.08 0.45
N VAL A 19 -32.85 16.80 1.45
CA VAL A 19 -32.55 16.54 2.87
C VAL A 19 -33.07 15.17 3.32
N ARG A 20 -34.20 14.70 2.81
CA ARG A 20 -34.68 13.33 3.04
C ARG A 20 -33.79 12.29 2.36
N LEU A 21 -33.28 12.55 1.15
CA LEU A 21 -32.35 11.67 0.45
C LEU A 21 -31.02 11.51 1.22
N VAL A 22 -30.52 12.60 1.81
CA VAL A 22 -29.36 12.56 2.73
C VAL A 22 -29.66 11.73 4.00
N LYS A 23 -30.90 11.76 4.52
CA LYS A 23 -31.32 10.89 5.64
C LYS A 23 -31.48 9.42 5.24
N VAL A 24 -31.78 9.12 3.97
CA VAL A 24 -31.82 7.74 3.42
C VAL A 24 -30.41 7.16 3.24
N CYS A 25 -29.37 8.00 3.18
CA CYS A 25 -27.96 7.57 3.22
C CYS A 25 -27.46 7.22 4.65
N ARG A 26 -28.32 7.12 5.66
CA ARG A 26 -27.96 6.57 6.99
C ARG A 26 -27.26 5.20 6.91
N PRO A 27 -27.73 4.22 6.12
CA PRO A 27 -26.99 3.00 5.82
C PRO A 27 -25.58 3.27 5.26
N VAL A 28 -25.42 4.22 4.34
CA VAL A 28 -24.08 4.60 3.82
C VAL A 28 -23.19 5.16 4.93
N TRP A 29 -23.74 5.95 5.86
CA TRP A 29 -23.00 6.43 7.04
C TRP A 29 -22.60 5.29 7.98
N HIS A 30 -23.45 4.28 8.17
CA HIS A 30 -23.10 3.07 8.90
C HIS A 30 -22.00 2.27 8.21
N LEU A 31 -22.03 2.15 6.87
CA LEU A 31 -20.95 1.55 6.09
C LEU A 31 -19.64 2.33 6.26
N VAL A 32 -19.66 3.67 6.17
CA VAL A 32 -18.47 4.51 6.36
C VAL A 32 -17.94 4.42 7.79
N ALA A 33 -18.82 4.36 8.80
CA ALA A 33 -18.44 4.16 10.18
C ALA A 33 -17.79 2.77 10.42
N GLY A 34 -18.36 1.73 9.79
CA GLY A 34 -17.76 0.40 9.76
C GLY A 34 -16.40 0.38 9.06
N LEU A 35 -16.31 1.03 7.89
CA LEU A 35 -15.07 1.15 7.11
C LEU A 35 -13.99 1.86 7.91
N ARG A 36 -14.31 2.94 8.62
CA ARG A 36 -13.37 3.63 9.52
C ARG A 36 -12.85 2.74 10.64
N LYS A 37 -13.71 1.88 11.20
CA LYS A 37 -13.31 0.93 12.24
C LYS A 37 -12.37 -0.14 11.68
N CYS A 38 -12.66 -0.64 10.48
CA CYS A 38 -11.80 -1.58 9.76
C CYS A 38 -10.46 -0.93 9.39
N LEU A 39 -10.47 0.32 8.89
CA LEU A 39 -9.27 1.10 8.54
C LEU A 39 -8.30 1.19 9.72
N SER A 40 -8.78 1.48 10.94
CA SER A 40 -7.89 1.52 12.13
C SER A 40 -7.17 0.19 12.38
N THR A 41 -7.87 -0.92 12.17
CA THR A 41 -7.33 -2.27 12.36
C THR A 41 -6.37 -2.62 11.22
N MET A 42 -6.75 -2.31 9.98
CA MET A 42 -5.91 -2.51 8.80
C MET A 42 -4.63 -1.67 8.85
N MET A 43 -4.71 -0.42 9.32
CA MET A 43 -3.54 0.45 9.49
C MET A 43 -2.55 -0.14 10.48
N SER A 44 -3.04 -0.75 11.56
CA SER A 44 -2.16 -1.43 12.53
C SER A 44 -1.43 -2.61 11.91
N ALA A 45 -2.13 -3.42 11.10
CA ALA A 45 -1.53 -4.51 10.34
C ALA A 45 -0.54 -4.02 9.28
N CYS A 46 -0.87 -2.97 8.52
CA CYS A 46 0.02 -2.36 7.53
C CYS A 46 1.29 -1.80 8.16
N LEU A 47 1.18 -1.14 9.32
CA LEU A 47 2.34 -0.64 10.06
C LEU A 47 3.25 -1.77 10.53
N LEU A 48 2.67 -2.85 11.04
CA LEU A 48 3.43 -4.03 11.46
C LEU A 48 4.13 -4.69 10.27
N LEU A 49 3.44 -4.85 9.14
CA LEU A 49 4.03 -5.34 7.89
C LEU A 49 5.19 -4.44 7.42
N PHE A 50 5.00 -3.12 7.43
CA PHE A 50 6.03 -2.16 7.05
C PHE A 50 7.27 -2.26 7.96
N LEU A 51 7.07 -2.48 9.27
CA LEU A 51 8.18 -2.66 10.21
C LEU A 51 8.96 -3.95 9.93
N VAL A 52 8.27 -5.05 9.62
CA VAL A 52 8.91 -6.30 9.19
C VAL A 52 9.73 -6.07 7.92
N ILE A 53 9.14 -5.47 6.89
CA ILE A 53 9.83 -5.13 5.64
C ILE A 53 11.06 -4.26 5.90
N TYR A 54 10.96 -3.27 6.79
CA TYR A 54 12.08 -2.41 7.16
C TYR A 54 13.23 -3.19 7.79
N MET A 55 12.92 -4.14 8.69
CA MET A 55 13.92 -5.00 9.31
C MET A 55 14.65 -5.85 8.27
N PHE A 56 13.90 -6.51 7.38
CA PHE A 56 14.49 -7.28 6.27
C PHE A 56 15.29 -6.38 5.32
N ALA A 57 14.84 -5.16 5.04
CA ALA A 57 15.57 -4.22 4.19
C ALA A 57 16.95 -3.87 4.73
N CYS A 58 17.08 -3.68 6.05
CA CYS A 58 18.38 -3.49 6.69
C CYS A 58 19.28 -4.72 6.51
N PHE A 59 18.75 -5.93 6.74
CA PHE A 59 19.51 -7.16 6.52
C PHE A 59 19.92 -7.34 5.05
N GLY A 60 19.02 -7.10 4.09
CA GLY A 60 19.31 -7.16 2.66
C GLY A 60 20.38 -6.15 2.23
N ALA A 61 20.38 -4.95 2.81
CA ALA A 61 21.42 -3.95 2.57
C ALA A 61 22.81 -4.43 3.04
N GLU A 62 22.87 -5.15 4.16
CA GLU A 62 24.16 -5.67 4.65
C GLU A 62 24.60 -6.93 3.92
N LEU A 63 23.68 -7.86 3.66
CA LEU A 63 23.98 -9.15 3.06
C LEU A 63 24.21 -9.03 1.56
N ILE A 64 23.30 -8.37 0.84
CA ILE A 64 23.30 -8.34 -0.64
C ILE A 64 24.13 -7.16 -1.14
N THR A 65 23.88 -5.95 -0.64
CA THR A 65 24.57 -4.76 -1.15
C THR A 65 26.05 -4.73 -0.79
N LYS A 66 26.52 -5.32 0.32
CA LYS A 66 27.98 -5.37 0.62
C LYS A 66 28.70 -6.50 -0.11
N GLN A 67 28.09 -7.68 -0.23
CA GLN A 67 28.75 -8.85 -0.82
C GLN A 67 28.83 -8.81 -2.35
N TYR A 68 27.80 -8.27 -3.02
CA TYR A 68 27.67 -8.33 -4.48
C TYR A 68 27.90 -6.96 -5.16
N ARG A 69 28.48 -5.99 -4.43
CA ARG A 69 28.78 -4.66 -4.99
C ARG A 69 29.92 -4.77 -6.00
N GLY A 70 29.58 -4.71 -7.28
CA GLY A 70 30.56 -4.77 -8.38
C GLY A 70 30.74 -6.14 -9.00
N ASP A 71 29.84 -7.09 -8.70
CA ASP A 71 29.83 -8.39 -9.38
C ASP A 71 29.40 -8.23 -10.85
N ALA A 72 30.04 -8.92 -11.79
CA ALA A 72 29.83 -8.70 -13.23
C ALA A 72 28.45 -9.20 -13.71
N GLU A 73 27.92 -10.25 -13.10
CA GLU A 73 26.66 -10.89 -13.50
C GLU A 73 25.44 -10.34 -12.74
N VAL A 74 25.59 -10.09 -11.44
CA VAL A 74 24.48 -9.69 -10.56
C VAL A 74 24.55 -8.22 -10.14
N GLY A 75 25.67 -7.54 -10.40
CA GLY A 75 25.89 -6.16 -9.99
C GLY A 75 24.89 -5.17 -10.59
N ALA A 76 24.38 -5.42 -11.80
CA ALA A 76 23.35 -4.58 -12.42
C ALA A 76 22.01 -4.67 -11.67
N VAL A 77 21.63 -5.87 -11.21
CA VAL A 77 20.39 -6.08 -10.43
C VAL A 77 20.54 -5.45 -9.04
N VAL A 78 21.69 -5.68 -8.40
CA VAL A 78 22.02 -5.09 -7.08
C VAL A 78 22.10 -3.56 -7.14
N ALA A 79 22.65 -2.98 -8.20
CA ALA A 79 22.71 -1.53 -8.38
C ALA A 79 21.32 -0.91 -8.66
N THR A 80 20.44 -1.63 -9.35
CA THR A 80 19.09 -1.13 -9.66
C THR A 80 18.19 -1.18 -8.43
N HIS A 81 18.14 -2.33 -7.76
CA HIS A 81 17.15 -2.66 -6.72
C HIS A 81 17.71 -2.51 -5.29
N PHE A 82 19.01 -2.73 -5.09
CA PHE A 82 19.65 -2.76 -3.77
C PHE A 82 20.64 -1.60 -3.52
N SER A 83 20.50 -0.48 -4.22
CA SER A 83 21.44 0.66 -4.07
C SER A 83 21.22 1.52 -2.82
N SER A 84 20.00 1.56 -2.28
CA SER A 84 19.65 2.40 -1.13
C SER A 84 18.51 1.79 -0.32
N LEU A 85 18.43 2.12 0.97
CA LEU A 85 17.41 1.56 1.87
C LEU A 85 15.97 1.73 1.34
N PRO A 86 15.54 2.90 0.83
CA PRO A 86 14.17 3.06 0.31
C PRO A 86 13.89 2.20 -0.93
N LYS A 87 14.90 1.98 -1.79
CA LYS A 87 14.77 1.10 -2.95
C LYS A 87 14.66 -0.36 -2.51
N ILE A 88 15.44 -0.79 -1.53
CA ILE A 88 15.36 -2.14 -0.97
C ILE A 88 13.98 -2.38 -0.35
N ILE A 89 13.45 -1.41 0.39
CA ILE A 89 12.08 -1.46 0.93
C ILE A 89 11.06 -1.59 -0.21
N MET A 90 11.21 -0.82 -1.30
CA MET A 90 10.33 -0.91 -2.46
C MET A 90 10.42 -2.29 -3.14
N THR A 91 11.62 -2.85 -3.26
CA THR A 91 11.85 -4.18 -3.82
C THR A 91 11.26 -5.29 -2.96
N LEU A 92 11.41 -5.22 -1.63
CA LEU A 92 10.77 -6.17 -0.72
C LEU A 92 9.25 -6.01 -0.70
N PHE A 93 8.74 -4.79 -0.85
CA PHE A 93 7.30 -4.55 -1.00
C PHE A 93 6.75 -5.14 -2.32
N GLN A 94 7.49 -5.01 -3.43
CA GLN A 94 7.20 -5.69 -4.69
C GLN A 94 7.19 -7.21 -4.50
N PHE A 95 8.15 -7.75 -3.74
CA PHE A 95 8.21 -9.18 -3.42
C PHE A 95 6.97 -9.66 -2.65
N VAL A 96 6.56 -8.93 -1.59
CA VAL A 96 5.33 -9.23 -0.83
C VAL A 96 4.09 -9.12 -1.70
N SER A 97 4.09 -8.20 -2.68
CA SER A 97 3.00 -8.01 -3.63
C SER A 97 3.03 -8.99 -4.81
N MET A 98 4.04 -9.88 -4.88
CA MET A 98 4.31 -10.80 -5.99
C MET A 98 4.47 -10.09 -7.34
N ASP A 99 4.93 -8.83 -7.32
CA ASP A 99 5.11 -8.00 -8.51
C ASP A 99 6.55 -8.08 -9.01
N GLY A 100 6.78 -8.85 -10.08
CA GLY A 100 8.10 -8.94 -10.73
C GLY A 100 9.22 -9.53 -9.87
N ALA A 101 8.88 -10.27 -8.81
CA ALA A 101 9.87 -10.81 -7.87
C ALA A 101 10.89 -11.76 -8.53
N SER A 102 10.45 -12.58 -9.50
CA SER A 102 11.26 -13.59 -10.20
C SER A 102 12.53 -13.03 -10.83
N ASP A 103 12.42 -11.84 -11.40
CA ASP A 103 13.50 -11.21 -12.16
C ASP A 103 14.61 -10.71 -11.23
N ILE A 104 14.27 -10.51 -9.95
CA ILE A 104 15.15 -9.99 -8.92
C ILE A 104 15.84 -11.14 -8.18
N TYR A 105 15.08 -12.10 -7.63
CA TYR A 105 15.68 -13.18 -6.83
C TYR A 105 16.31 -14.29 -7.69
N GLY A 106 15.83 -14.52 -8.92
CA GLY A 106 16.36 -15.55 -9.82
C GLY A 106 17.88 -15.49 -10.05
N PRO A 107 18.43 -14.35 -10.50
CA PRO A 107 19.88 -14.20 -10.68
C PRO A 107 20.66 -14.23 -9.35
N LEU A 108 20.07 -13.71 -8.26
CA LEU A 108 20.69 -13.73 -6.93
C LEU A 108 20.83 -15.15 -6.37
N VAL A 109 19.77 -15.94 -6.44
CA VAL A 109 19.73 -17.34 -5.99
C VAL A 109 20.65 -18.22 -6.83
N SER A 110 20.74 -17.97 -8.13
CA SER A 110 21.64 -18.71 -9.03
C SER A 110 23.11 -18.52 -8.62
N ARG A 111 23.46 -17.36 -8.08
CA ARG A 111 24.83 -17.08 -7.59
C ARG A 111 25.09 -17.65 -6.21
N ASN A 112 24.14 -17.54 -5.30
CA ASN A 112 24.23 -18.09 -3.96
C ASN A 112 22.91 -18.70 -3.50
N PRO A 113 22.80 -20.04 -3.45
CA PRO A 113 21.55 -20.71 -3.09
C PRO A 113 21.11 -20.44 -1.64
N LEU A 114 22.00 -19.96 -0.77
CA LEU A 114 21.65 -19.58 0.61
C LEU A 114 20.71 -18.36 0.65
N LEU A 115 20.72 -17.50 -0.39
CA LEU A 115 19.82 -16.35 -0.47
C LEU A 115 18.34 -16.76 -0.58
N VAL A 116 18.04 -18.00 -0.97
CA VAL A 116 16.67 -18.54 -0.97
C VAL A 116 16.06 -18.47 0.42
N VAL A 117 16.84 -18.73 1.47
CA VAL A 117 16.36 -18.67 2.85
C VAL A 117 15.96 -17.24 3.21
N TYR A 118 16.73 -16.23 2.76
CA TYR A 118 16.42 -14.83 3.02
C TYR A 118 15.13 -14.37 2.32
N PHE A 119 14.85 -14.85 1.11
CA PHE A 119 13.64 -14.46 0.37
C PHE A 119 12.39 -15.27 0.76
N LEU A 120 12.55 -16.46 1.35
CA LEU A 120 11.43 -17.29 1.82
C LEU A 120 11.01 -17.01 3.26
N LEU A 121 11.92 -16.50 4.10
CA LEU A 121 11.70 -16.19 5.51
C LEU A 121 11.09 -14.79 5.67
#